data_AF-A0A9D6M3N5-F1
#
_entry.id   AF-A0A9D6M3N5-F1
#
_cell.length_a   1.000
_cell.length_b   1.000
_cell.length_c   1.000
_cell.angle_alpha   90.00
_cell.angle_beta   90.00
_cell.angle_gamma   90.00
#
_symmetry.space_group_name_H-M   'P 1'
#
loop_
_entity.id
_entity.type
_entity.pdbx_description
1 polymer ?
#
loop_
_entity_poly.entity_id
_entity_poly.type
_entity_poly.pdbx_seq_one_letter_code
_entity_poly.pdbx_strand_id
1 'polypeptide(L)'
;MRLIGIDASRAISPTPTGTETYSRELIRALLRIDRENKYRLYARAPVASDYFDPVIASATFASLSVNHVVSEANPSAKQSPHSNFEIASSQKSLLAMTSANYELRPIPFPRAWTHARLSYEMLTRAPDVLWVPAHVLPLIHPRKSIVTIHDLGQFYFPDAYPPATRAYHFWSTRWNARAASHIFADSRATKNDLILFCNVAPEKISV
;
A
#
# COMPACT_ATOMS: atom_id res chain seq x y z
N MET A 1 8.40 19.63 2.83
CA MET A 1 7.33 18.66 3.15
C MET A 1 6.43 18.50 1.94
N ARG A 2 6.34 17.29 1.36
CA ARG A 2 5.43 16.99 0.24
C ARG A 2 4.22 16.21 0.73
N LEU A 3 3.11 16.32 0.00
CA LEU A 3 1.95 15.45 0.14
C LEU A 3 2.07 14.28 -0.83
N ILE A 4 2.22 13.07 -0.30
CA ILE A 4 2.27 11.82 -1.06
C ILE A 4 0.91 11.13 -0.95
N GLY A 5 0.21 11.00 -2.07
CA GLY A 5 -1.00 10.21 -2.16
C GLY A 5 -0.67 8.75 -2.44
N ILE A 6 -1.34 7.82 -1.77
CA ILE A 6 -1.18 6.38 -2.01
C ILE A 6 -2.54 5.77 -2.31
N ASP A 7 -2.64 4.99 -3.39
CA ASP A 7 -3.79 4.12 -3.61
C ASP A 7 -3.74 2.93 -2.63
N ALA A 8 -4.44 3.08 -1.51
CA ALA A 8 -4.57 2.04 -0.48
C ALA A 8 -5.75 1.09 -0.76
N SER A 9 -6.42 1.19 -1.91
CA SER A 9 -7.66 0.45 -2.18
C SER A 9 -7.47 -1.08 -2.23
N ARG A 10 -6.26 -1.56 -2.52
CA ARG A 10 -5.89 -2.99 -2.42
C ARG A 10 -5.43 -3.38 -1.03
N ALA A 11 -4.67 -2.52 -0.35
CA ALA A 11 -4.18 -2.77 1.00
C ALA A 11 -5.29 -3.02 2.05
N ILE A 12 -6.50 -2.50 1.80
CA ILE A 12 -7.68 -2.65 2.67
C ILE A 12 -8.61 -3.81 2.26
N SER A 13 -8.17 -4.72 1.38
CA SER A 13 -9.00 -5.85 0.96
C SER A 13 -9.32 -6.77 2.16
N PRO A 14 -10.58 -7.19 2.34
CA PRO A 14 -10.94 -8.11 3.44
C PRO A 14 -10.38 -9.52 3.21
N THR A 15 -10.11 -9.88 1.96
CA THR A 15 -9.50 -11.15 1.55
C THR A 15 -8.19 -10.83 0.82
N PRO A 16 -7.11 -10.49 1.56
CA PRO A 16 -5.85 -10.12 0.94
C PRO A 16 -5.18 -11.35 0.31
N THR A 17 -4.53 -11.15 -0.83
CA THR A 17 -3.57 -12.09 -1.40
C THR A 17 -2.15 -11.54 -1.19
N GLY A 18 -1.21 -11.88 -2.07
CA GLY A 18 0.17 -11.38 -2.00
C GLY A 18 0.28 -9.86 -2.16
N THR A 19 -0.28 -9.31 -3.24
CA THR A 19 -0.11 -7.87 -3.59
C THR A 19 -0.82 -6.93 -2.61
N GLU A 20 -1.97 -7.33 -2.06
CA GLU A 20 -2.66 -6.59 -1.01
C GLU A 20 -1.86 -6.56 0.29
N THR A 21 -1.28 -7.70 0.68
CA THR A 21 -0.44 -7.81 1.88
C THR A 21 0.83 -6.99 1.71
N TYR A 22 1.51 -7.12 0.57
CA TYR A 22 2.67 -6.29 0.21
C TYR A 22 2.35 -4.79 0.35
N SER A 23 1.26 -4.34 -0.28
CA SER A 23 0.88 -2.93 -0.26
C SER A 23 0.63 -2.43 1.15
N ARG A 24 -0.07 -3.22 1.97
CA ARG A 24 -0.39 -2.85 3.36
C ARG A 24 0.86 -2.72 4.22
N GLU A 25 1.74 -3.71 4.18
CA GLU A 25 2.94 -3.70 5.03
C GLU A 25 3.95 -2.65 4.56
N LEU A 26 4.06 -2.40 3.24
CA LEU A 26 4.92 -1.33 2.74
C LEU A 26 4.39 0.06 3.12
N ILE A 27 3.08 0.29 3.06
CA ILE A 27 2.47 1.53 3.57
C ILE A 27 2.79 1.69 5.05
N ARG A 28 2.57 0.68 5.88
CA ARG A 28 2.87 0.73 7.33
C ARG A 28 4.34 1.03 7.61
N ALA A 29 5.25 0.38 6.89
CA ALA A 29 6.69 0.62 7.03
C ALA A 29 7.05 2.06 6.63
N LEU A 30 6.53 2.56 5.51
CA LEU A 30 6.75 3.94 5.07
C LEU A 30 6.28 4.96 6.11
N LEU A 31 5.06 4.79 6.64
CA LEU A 31 4.52 5.67 7.69
C LEU A 31 5.35 5.64 8.98
N ARG A 32 6.00 4.51 9.27
CA ARG A 32 6.90 4.35 10.42
C ARG A 32 8.23 5.08 10.25
N ILE A 33 8.81 5.07 9.05
CA ILE A 33 10.18 5.54 8.82
C ILE A 33 10.25 6.99 8.30
N ASP A 34 9.29 7.44 7.50
CA ASP A 34 9.33 8.77 6.90
C ASP A 34 8.76 9.83 7.87
N ARG A 35 9.59 10.82 8.19
CA ARG A 35 9.26 11.95 9.05
C ARG A 35 9.25 13.30 8.32
N GLU A 36 9.51 13.31 7.02
CA GLU A 36 9.62 14.53 6.21
C GLU A 36 8.36 14.82 5.38
N ASN A 37 7.61 13.77 5.02
CA ASN A 37 6.45 13.88 4.15
C ASN A 37 5.14 13.62 4.90
N LYS A 38 4.05 14.11 4.30
CA LYS A 38 2.68 13.80 4.71
C LYS A 38 2.05 12.84 3.72
N TYR A 39 1.24 11.92 4.22
CA TYR A 39 0.60 10.90 3.41
C TYR A 39 -0.91 11.06 3.39
N ARG A 40 -1.52 10.84 2.22
CA ARG A 40 -2.96 10.68 2.07
C ARG A 40 -3.24 9.31 1.49
N LEU A 41 -3.90 8.45 2.26
CA LEU A 41 -4.22 7.09 1.84
C LEU A 41 -5.65 7.04 1.28
N TYR A 42 -5.77 6.80 -0.04
CA TYR A 42 -7.06 6.71 -0.70
C TYR A 42 -7.64 5.31 -0.57
N ALA A 43 -8.81 5.21 0.06
CA ALA A 43 -9.49 3.96 0.33
C ALA A 43 -10.80 3.86 -0.46
N ARG A 44 -11.10 2.66 -0.99
CA ARG A 44 -12.36 2.38 -1.72
C ARG A 44 -13.56 2.10 -0.81
N ALA A 45 -13.34 2.02 0.49
CA ALA A 45 -14.35 1.73 1.49
C ALA A 45 -14.01 2.48 2.80
N PRO A 46 -14.98 2.68 3.71
CA PRO A 46 -14.69 3.13 5.06
C PRO A 46 -13.71 2.16 5.77
N VAL A 47 -12.75 2.72 6.49
CA VAL A 47 -11.71 1.98 7.22
C VAL A 47 -11.46 2.72 8.54
N ALA A 48 -11.17 1.98 9.61
CA ALA A 48 -10.82 2.57 10.90
C ALA A 48 -9.59 3.47 10.77
N SER A 49 -9.58 4.61 11.48
CA SER A 49 -8.53 5.63 11.37
C SER A 49 -7.13 5.12 11.70
N ASP A 50 -7.04 4.04 12.48
CA ASP A 50 -5.83 3.42 13.00
C ASP A 50 -5.40 2.16 12.23
N TYR A 51 -6.09 1.81 11.14
CA TYR A 51 -5.84 0.58 10.37
C TYR A 51 -4.39 0.45 9.85
N PHE A 52 -3.80 1.59 9.49
CA PHE A 52 -2.42 1.70 9.02
C PHE A 52 -1.46 2.19 10.11
N ASP A 53 -1.91 2.29 11.36
CA ASP A 53 -1.06 2.76 12.45
C ASP A 53 0.16 1.83 12.61
N PRO A 54 1.38 2.37 12.44
CA PRO A 54 2.59 1.57 12.50
C PRO A 54 2.89 0.99 13.89
N VAL A 55 2.30 1.55 14.96
CA VAL A 55 2.48 1.06 16.33
C VAL A 55 1.51 -0.08 16.64
N ILE A 56 0.25 0.04 16.25
CA ILE A 56 -0.73 -1.05 16.43
C ILE A 56 -0.31 -2.30 15.66
N ALA A 57 0.17 -2.15 14.42
CA ALA A 57 0.67 -3.27 13.63
C ALA A 57 1.84 -4.00 14.32
N SER A 58 2.77 -3.26 14.95
CA SER A 58 3.88 -3.83 15.70
C SER A 58 3.45 -4.46 17.03
N ALA A 59 2.45 -3.89 17.70
CA ALA A 59 1.89 -4.43 18.94
C ALA A 59 1.11 -5.73 18.69
N THR A 60 0.36 -5.83 17.60
CA THR A 60 -0.26 -7.10 17.18
C THR A 60 0.80 -8.16 16.91
N PHE A 61 1.88 -7.83 16.19
CA PHE A 61 2.99 -8.75 15.94
C PHE A 61 3.72 -9.17 17.23
N ALA A 62 3.95 -8.23 18.14
CA ALA A 62 4.58 -8.49 19.44
C ALA A 62 3.68 -9.31 20.38
N SER A 63 2.36 -9.07 20.38
CA SER A 63 1.41 -9.86 21.16
C SER A 63 1.27 -11.29 20.65
N LEU A 64 1.37 -11.51 19.32
CA LEU A 64 1.40 -12.85 18.73
C LEU A 64 2.70 -13.60 19.05
N SER A 65 3.85 -12.93 19.08
CA SER A 65 5.12 -13.55 19.49
C SER A 65 5.22 -13.78 21.00
N VAL A 66 4.68 -12.87 21.82
CA VAL A 66 4.63 -13.03 23.29
C VAL A 66 3.66 -14.14 23.68
N ASN A 67 2.49 -14.28 23.05
CA ASN A 67 1.57 -15.38 23.35
C ASN A 67 2.18 -16.76 23.03
N HIS A 68 3.06 -16.85 22.02
CA HIS A 68 3.80 -18.07 21.74
C HIS A 68 4.84 -18.39 22.82
N VAL A 69 5.54 -17.38 23.35
CA VAL A 69 6.56 -17.53 24.41
C VAL A 69 5.93 -17.78 25.79
N VAL A 70 4.78 -17.15 26.10
CA VAL A 70 4.08 -17.31 27.38
C VAL A 70 3.37 -18.66 27.48
N SER A 71 3.00 -19.29 26.36
CA SER A 71 2.46 -20.65 26.38
C SER A 71 3.47 -21.71 26.83
N GLU A 72 4.78 -21.42 26.74
CA GLU A 72 5.85 -22.31 27.21
C GLU A 72 6.41 -21.93 28.59
N ALA A 73 6.11 -20.72 29.10
CA ALA A 73 6.68 -20.21 30.34
C ALA A 73 5.62 -20.05 31.46
N ASN A 74 5.52 -21.09 32.29
CA ASN A 74 5.09 -21.10 33.70
C ASN A 74 3.78 -20.34 34.09
N PRO A 75 2.66 -21.03 34.38
CA PRO A 75 1.34 -20.43 34.63
C PRO A 75 1.16 -19.70 35.98
N SER A 76 2.21 -19.45 36.77
CA SER A 76 2.10 -18.94 38.15
C SER A 76 2.58 -17.50 38.39
N ALA A 77 2.95 -16.74 37.36
CA ALA A 77 3.37 -15.34 37.55
C ALA A 77 2.17 -14.38 37.67
N LYS A 78 1.79 -14.03 38.90
CA LYS A 78 0.81 -12.96 39.17
C LYS A 78 1.38 -11.61 38.71
N GLN A 79 0.83 -11.04 37.63
CA GLN A 79 1.16 -9.70 37.16
C GLN A 79 0.59 -8.63 38.11
N SER A 80 1.42 -7.65 38.48
CA SER A 80 1.02 -6.55 39.39
C SER A 80 0.29 -5.42 38.62
N PRO A 81 -0.69 -4.72 39.23
CA PRO A 81 -1.49 -3.71 38.53
C PRO A 81 -0.72 -2.46 38.09
N HIS A 82 0.39 -2.14 38.77
CA HIS A 82 1.16 -0.92 38.55
C HIS A 82 1.98 -0.94 37.25
N SER A 83 2.49 -2.11 36.83
CA SER A 83 3.25 -2.22 35.57
C SER A 83 2.37 -2.02 34.33
N ASN A 84 1.11 -2.48 34.39
CA ASN A 84 0.17 -2.36 33.28
C ASN A 84 -0.21 -0.91 32.98
N PHE A 85 -0.20 -0.03 33.99
CA PHE A 85 -0.58 1.38 33.83
C PHE A 85 0.54 2.22 33.17
N GLU A 86 1.80 1.99 33.54
CA GLU A 86 2.95 2.66 32.93
C GLU A 86 3.16 2.24 31.46
N ILE A 87 2.97 0.94 31.17
CA ILE A 87 3.01 0.40 29.81
C ILE A 87 1.91 1.05 28.95
N ALA A 88 0.69 1.14 29.46
CA ALA A 88 -0.42 1.76 28.74
C ALA A 88 -0.19 3.26 28.47
N SER A 89 0.38 4.01 29.41
CA SER A 89 0.67 5.44 29.21
C SER A 89 1.81 5.69 28.21
N SER A 90 2.85 4.86 28.25
CA SER A 90 3.99 4.94 27.33
C SER A 90 3.59 4.54 25.91
N GLN A 91 2.76 3.49 25.77
CA GLN A 91 2.16 3.12 24.50
C GLN A 91 1.27 4.23 23.94
N LYS A 92 0.44 4.86 24.78
CA LYS A 92 -0.44 5.96 24.35
C LYS A 92 0.34 7.19 23.86
N SER A 93 1.46 7.52 24.49
CA SER A 93 2.38 8.58 24.04
C SER A 93 3.06 8.21 22.70
N LEU A 94 3.50 6.96 22.55
CA LEU A 94 4.09 6.45 21.31
C LEU A 94 3.07 6.40 20.15
N LEU A 95 1.82 6.02 20.42
CA LEU A 95 0.70 6.07 19.48
C LEU A 95 0.39 7.51 19.04
N ALA A 96 0.41 8.47 19.97
CA ALA A 96 0.18 9.89 19.65
C ALA A 96 1.29 10.50 18.77
N MET A 97 2.54 10.04 18.92
CA MET A 97 3.66 10.49 18.09
C MET A 97 3.69 9.86 16.69
N THR A 98 3.05 8.71 16.49
CA THR A 98 3.14 7.91 15.25
C THR A 98 1.95 8.05 14.31
N SER A 99 0.82 8.55 14.81
CA SER A 99 -0.39 8.84 14.04
C SER A 99 -0.38 10.21 13.32
N ALA A 100 0.75 10.94 13.35
CA ALA A 100 0.77 12.35 12.95
C ALA A 100 1.09 12.63 11.45
N ASN A 101 1.63 11.67 10.69
CA ASN A 101 2.12 11.95 9.32
C ASN A 101 1.19 11.47 8.20
N TYR A 102 0.00 10.94 8.49
CA TYR A 102 -0.94 10.51 7.46
C TYR A 102 -2.41 10.83 7.77
N GLU A 103 -3.20 10.92 6.69
CA GLU A 103 -4.66 10.96 6.76
C GLU A 103 -5.28 9.85 5.89
N LEU A 104 -6.36 9.25 6.39
CA LEU A 104 -7.19 8.34 5.58
C LEU A 104 -8.25 9.12 4.82
N ARG A 105 -8.38 8.81 3.53
CA ARG A 105 -9.34 9.42 2.62
C ARG A 105 -10.25 8.33 2.01
N PRO A 106 -11.28 7.87 2.74
CA PRO A 106 -12.25 6.94 2.20
C PRO A 106 -13.14 7.66 1.17
N ILE A 107 -13.12 7.18 -0.08
CA ILE A 107 -13.89 7.71 -1.20
C ILE A 107 -14.64 6.57 -1.89
N PRO A 108 -15.64 5.95 -1.24
CA PRO A 108 -16.33 4.78 -1.76
C PRO A 108 -17.03 5.07 -3.10
N PHE A 109 -16.97 4.09 -4.00
CA PHE A 109 -17.64 4.16 -5.30
C PHE A 109 -17.87 2.75 -5.85
N PRO A 110 -19.07 2.42 -6.36
CA PRO A 110 -19.48 1.02 -6.56
C PRO A 110 -18.73 0.29 -7.67
N ARG A 111 -18.31 0.99 -8.75
CA ARG A 111 -17.59 0.40 -9.90
C ARG A 111 -16.62 1.39 -10.50
N ALA A 112 -15.59 0.91 -11.19
CA ALA A 112 -14.58 1.76 -11.85
C ALA A 112 -13.93 2.79 -10.91
N TRP A 113 -13.73 2.43 -9.65
CA TRP A 113 -13.22 3.33 -8.61
C TRP A 113 -11.94 4.07 -9.03
N THR A 114 -10.97 3.37 -9.62
CA THR A 114 -9.70 3.96 -10.07
C THR A 114 -9.90 4.98 -11.20
N HIS A 115 -10.56 4.59 -12.29
CA HIS A 115 -10.68 5.45 -13.47
C HIS A 115 -11.74 6.55 -13.35
N ALA A 116 -12.71 6.41 -12.45
CA ALA A 116 -13.73 7.43 -12.20
C ALA A 116 -13.43 8.21 -10.91
N ARG A 117 -13.58 7.57 -9.75
CA ARG A 117 -13.58 8.27 -8.46
C ARG A 117 -12.20 8.78 -8.07
N LEU A 118 -11.16 7.95 -8.19
CA LEU A 118 -9.79 8.38 -7.90
C LEU A 118 -9.33 9.43 -8.92
N SER A 119 -9.67 9.27 -10.20
CA SER A 119 -9.36 10.28 -11.24
C SER A 119 -9.99 11.65 -10.93
N TYR A 120 -11.25 11.68 -10.45
CA TYR A 120 -11.89 12.91 -9.99
C TYR A 120 -11.20 13.54 -8.77
N GLU A 121 -10.76 12.72 -7.81
CA GLU A 121 -9.99 13.21 -6.66
C GLU A 121 -8.63 13.76 -7.11
N MET A 122 -7.97 13.16 -8.10
CA MET A 122 -6.73 13.70 -8.69
C MET A 122 -6.97 15.01 -9.43
N LEU A 123 -8.12 15.18 -10.08
CA LEU A 123 -8.46 16.42 -10.77
C LEU A 123 -8.68 17.59 -9.78
N THR A 124 -9.31 17.30 -8.64
CA THR A 124 -9.78 18.34 -7.70
C THR A 124 -8.83 18.58 -6.53
N ARG A 125 -8.09 17.55 -6.10
CA ARG A 125 -7.28 17.54 -4.87
C ARG A 125 -6.02 16.69 -5.03
N ALA A 126 -5.32 16.86 -6.17
CA ALA A 126 -4.08 16.15 -6.46
C ALA A 126 -3.04 16.27 -5.34
N PRO A 127 -2.38 15.17 -4.96
CA PRO A 127 -1.15 15.21 -4.17
C PRO A 127 0.04 15.66 -5.04
N ASP A 128 1.17 15.99 -4.41
CA ASP A 128 2.41 16.32 -5.13
C ASP A 128 2.98 15.10 -5.87
N VAL A 129 2.80 13.92 -5.28
CA VAL A 129 3.19 12.61 -5.82
C VAL A 129 2.07 11.62 -5.57
N LEU A 130 1.72 10.81 -6.57
CA LEU A 130 0.82 9.67 -6.40
C LEU A 130 1.62 8.37 -6.52
N TRP A 131 1.42 7.42 -5.61
CA TRP A 131 1.96 6.07 -5.73
C TRP A 131 0.83 5.03 -5.72
N VAL A 132 0.85 4.12 -6.70
CA VAL A 132 -0.12 3.03 -6.85
C VAL A 132 0.62 1.69 -6.71
N PRO A 133 0.51 1.00 -5.56
CA PRO A 133 1.36 -0.14 -5.22
C PRO A 133 0.90 -1.48 -5.81
N ALA A 134 -0.35 -1.63 -6.24
CA ALA A 134 -0.89 -2.94 -6.67
C ALA A 134 -2.02 -2.83 -7.71
N HIS A 135 -2.07 -1.73 -8.46
CA HIS A 135 -3.14 -1.50 -9.43
C HIS A 135 -2.68 -0.62 -10.60
N VAL A 136 -3.62 -0.21 -11.45
CA VAL A 136 -3.39 0.71 -12.56
C VAL A 136 -3.51 2.17 -12.11
N LEU A 137 -2.75 3.07 -12.73
CA LEU A 137 -2.91 4.51 -12.55
C LEU A 137 -4.31 4.98 -12.99
N PRO A 138 -4.91 5.94 -12.27
CA PRO A 138 -6.12 6.61 -12.73
C PRO A 138 -5.85 7.35 -14.06
N LEU A 139 -6.90 7.57 -14.87
CA LEU A 139 -6.74 8.23 -16.16
C LEU A 139 -6.26 9.67 -15.98
N ILE A 140 -6.77 10.35 -14.96
CA ILE A 140 -6.32 11.66 -14.51
C ILE A 140 -5.46 11.44 -13.27
N HIS A 141 -4.20 11.88 -13.32
CA HIS A 141 -3.23 11.73 -12.23
C HIS A 141 -2.17 12.85 -12.26
N PRO A 142 -1.50 13.13 -11.13
CA PRO A 142 -0.37 14.06 -11.10
C PRO A 142 0.78 13.60 -11.99
N ARG A 143 1.55 14.54 -12.56
CA ARG A 143 2.71 14.22 -13.41
C ARG A 143 3.74 13.32 -12.71
N LYS A 144 3.91 13.48 -11.40
CA LYS A 144 4.77 12.62 -10.57
C LYS A 144 3.94 11.46 -10.01
N SER A 145 3.70 10.47 -10.86
CA SER A 145 2.97 9.26 -10.48
C SER A 145 3.84 8.03 -10.60
N ILE A 146 3.91 7.24 -9.54
CA ILE A 146 4.75 6.05 -9.43
C ILE A 146 3.83 4.84 -9.35
N VAL A 147 4.24 3.75 -9.98
CA VAL A 147 3.54 2.45 -9.90
C VAL A 147 4.50 1.39 -9.43
N THR A 148 3.97 0.40 -8.71
CA THR A 148 4.65 -0.88 -8.54
C THR A 148 4.01 -1.88 -9.49
N ILE A 149 4.84 -2.60 -10.25
CA ILE A 149 4.42 -3.69 -11.13
C ILE A 149 5.03 -4.97 -10.58
N HIS A 150 4.17 -5.93 -10.22
CA HIS A 150 4.57 -7.19 -9.60
C HIS A 150 5.08 -8.20 -10.63
N ASP A 151 4.33 -8.41 -11.71
CA ASP A 151 4.68 -9.35 -12.77
C ASP A 151 4.02 -8.98 -14.11
N LEU A 152 4.48 -9.64 -15.17
CA LEU A 152 3.96 -9.55 -16.54
C LEU A 152 3.51 -10.94 -17.03
N GLY A 153 3.02 -11.82 -16.14
CA GLY A 153 2.66 -13.20 -16.47
C GLY A 153 1.67 -13.32 -17.64
N GLN A 154 0.79 -12.33 -17.81
CA GLN A 154 -0.15 -12.21 -18.92
C GLN A 154 0.51 -12.17 -20.31
N PHE A 155 1.78 -11.77 -20.42
CA PHE A 155 2.50 -11.75 -21.71
C PHE A 155 3.02 -13.14 -22.11
N TYR A 156 3.30 -14.00 -21.13
CA TYR A 156 3.75 -15.37 -21.36
C TYR A 156 2.58 -16.35 -21.51
N PHE A 157 1.52 -16.16 -20.73
CA PHE A 157 0.37 -17.08 -20.67
C PHE A 157 -0.95 -16.35 -20.96
N PRO A 158 -1.13 -15.77 -22.16
CA PRO A 158 -2.35 -15.04 -22.50
C PRO A 158 -3.60 -15.94 -22.38
N ASP A 159 -3.50 -17.23 -22.68
CA ASP A 159 -4.66 -18.13 -22.66
C ASP A 159 -5.11 -18.57 -21.26
N ALA A 160 -4.33 -18.24 -20.22
CA ALA A 160 -4.73 -18.44 -18.83
C ALA A 160 -5.77 -17.42 -18.34
N TYR A 161 -6.05 -16.37 -19.12
CA TYR A 161 -6.94 -15.27 -18.75
C TYR A 161 -8.16 -15.19 -19.67
N PRO A 162 -9.38 -14.98 -19.13
CA PRO A 162 -10.54 -14.67 -19.95
C PRO A 162 -10.28 -13.47 -20.87
N PRO A 163 -10.84 -13.44 -22.10
CA PRO A 163 -10.46 -12.44 -23.12
C PRO A 163 -10.59 -10.97 -22.66
N ALA A 164 -11.65 -10.64 -21.91
CA ALA A 164 -11.85 -9.28 -21.40
C ALA A 164 -10.82 -8.90 -20.33
N THR A 165 -10.59 -9.79 -19.36
CA THR A 165 -9.60 -9.61 -18.30
C THR A 165 -8.20 -9.47 -18.90
N ARG A 166 -7.88 -10.30 -19.89
CA ARG A 166 -6.63 -10.25 -20.65
C ARG A 166 -6.44 -8.91 -21.35
N ALA A 167 -7.44 -8.46 -22.09
CA ALA A 167 -7.40 -7.17 -22.78
C ALA A 167 -7.15 -6.03 -21.79
N TYR A 168 -7.81 -6.06 -20.63
CA TYR A 168 -7.61 -5.08 -19.57
C TYR A 168 -6.21 -5.18 -18.94
N HIS A 169 -5.67 -6.36 -18.68
CA HIS A 169 -4.31 -6.53 -18.15
C HIS A 169 -3.26 -5.99 -19.14
N PHE A 170 -3.36 -6.34 -20.42
CA PHE A 170 -2.44 -5.80 -21.44
C PHE A 170 -2.52 -4.28 -21.54
N TRP A 171 -3.74 -3.74 -21.56
CA TRP A 171 -3.95 -2.31 -21.62
C TRP A 171 -3.40 -1.61 -20.36
N SER A 172 -3.74 -2.09 -19.16
CA SER A 172 -3.35 -1.46 -17.90
C SER A 172 -1.84 -1.53 -17.64
N THR A 173 -1.17 -2.64 -17.96
CA THR A 173 0.30 -2.71 -17.86
C THR A 173 0.96 -1.72 -18.81
N ARG A 174 0.51 -1.66 -20.07
CA ARG A 174 1.04 -0.71 -21.06
C ARG A 174 0.72 0.74 -20.69
N TRP A 175 -0.43 0.98 -20.08
CA TRP A 175 -0.81 2.29 -19.57
C TRP A 175 0.13 2.71 -18.43
N ASN A 176 0.32 1.87 -17.41
CA ASN A 176 1.26 2.11 -16.32
C ASN A 176 2.69 2.37 -16.83
N ALA A 177 3.17 1.52 -17.74
CA ALA A 177 4.48 1.64 -18.37
C ALA A 177 4.70 3.00 -19.05
N ARG A 178 3.67 3.55 -19.69
CA ARG A 178 3.73 4.85 -20.38
C ARG A 178 3.50 6.02 -19.43
N ALA A 179 2.43 5.98 -18.64
CA ALA A 179 1.91 7.11 -17.89
C ALA A 179 2.68 7.40 -16.59
N ALA A 180 3.24 6.38 -15.93
CA ALA A 180 4.01 6.59 -14.71
C ALA A 180 5.26 7.45 -14.98
N SER A 181 5.67 8.27 -14.02
CA SER A 181 6.98 8.92 -14.05
C SER A 181 8.11 7.97 -13.63
N HIS A 182 7.80 6.99 -12.77
CA HIS A 182 8.74 5.96 -12.31
C HIS A 182 8.02 4.65 -12.02
N ILE A 183 8.74 3.52 -12.12
CA ILE A 183 8.21 2.18 -11.89
C ILE A 183 9.08 1.47 -10.85
N PHE A 184 8.45 0.94 -9.81
CA PHE A 184 9.05 -0.09 -8.97
C PHE A 184 8.70 -1.46 -9.53
N ALA A 185 9.71 -2.30 -9.71
CA ALA A 185 9.55 -3.68 -10.12
C ALA A 185 10.05 -4.56 -8.97
N ASP A 186 9.25 -5.53 -8.55
CA ASP A 186 9.58 -6.37 -7.38
C ASP A 186 10.79 -7.27 -7.61
N SER A 187 11.20 -7.45 -8.86
CA SER A 187 12.32 -8.30 -9.22
C SER A 187 13.02 -7.82 -10.48
N ARG A 188 14.26 -8.30 -10.66
CA ARG A 188 15.00 -8.13 -11.92
C ARG A 188 14.29 -8.80 -13.11
N ALA A 189 13.58 -9.90 -12.88
CA ALA A 189 12.79 -10.56 -13.92
C ALA A 189 11.68 -9.62 -14.42
N THR A 190 10.89 -9.04 -13.50
CA THR A 190 9.84 -8.08 -13.84
C THR A 190 10.40 -6.84 -14.54
N LYS A 191 11.57 -6.33 -14.11
CA LYS A 191 12.26 -5.23 -14.80
C LYS A 191 12.62 -5.59 -16.24
N ASN A 192 13.18 -6.78 -16.47
CA ASN A 192 13.54 -7.23 -17.81
C ASN A 192 12.30 -7.39 -18.70
N ASP A 193 11.20 -7.93 -18.16
CA ASP A 193 9.93 -8.07 -18.88
C ASP A 193 9.34 -6.71 -19.27
N LEU A 194 9.44 -5.70 -18.40
CA LEU A 194 8.99 -4.34 -18.71
C LEU A 194 9.77 -3.71 -19.86
N ILE A 195 11.09 -3.96 -19.92
CA ILE A 195 11.93 -3.51 -21.03
C ILE A 195 11.54 -4.26 -22.30
N LEU A 196 11.41 -5.59 -22.24
CA LEU A 196 11.13 -6.44 -23.39
C LEU A 196 9.75 -6.21 -23.99
N PHE A 197 8.68 -6.26 -23.18
CA PHE A 197 7.31 -6.26 -23.68
C PHE A 197 6.67 -4.88 -23.76
N CYS A 198 7.14 -3.93 -22.95
CA CYS A 198 6.58 -2.58 -22.86
C CYS A 198 7.53 -1.48 -23.35
N ASN A 199 8.76 -1.83 -23.76
CA ASN A 199 9.79 -0.88 -24.20
C ASN A 199 10.03 0.26 -23.20
N VAL A 200 10.04 -0.08 -21.90
CA VAL A 200 10.27 0.89 -20.84
C VAL A 200 11.78 1.16 -20.72
N ALA A 201 12.15 2.43 -20.65
CA ALA A 201 13.53 2.85 -20.44
C ALA A 201 14.08 2.30 -19.10
N PRO A 202 15.23 1.61 -19.06
CA PRO A 202 15.74 0.97 -17.84
C PRO A 202 15.93 1.90 -16.64
N GLU A 203 16.21 3.18 -16.88
CA GLU A 203 16.38 4.25 -15.89
C GLU A 203 15.06 4.66 -15.21
N LYS A 204 13.92 4.37 -15.85
CA LYS A 204 12.57 4.57 -15.30
C LYS A 204 12.17 3.46 -14.30
N ILE A 205 12.99 2.42 -14.16
CA ILE A 205 12.66 1.22 -13.36
C ILE A 205 13.68 1.01 -12.25
N SER A 206 13.20 1.02 -11.00
CA SER A 206 13.95 0.57 -9.83
C SER A 206 13.49 -0.82 -9.40
N VAL A 207 14.44 -1.63 -8.92
CA VAL A 207 14.22 -2.95 -8.30
C VAL A 207 14.73 -2.88 -6.88
#